data_AF-A0A1R3KXR4-F1
#
_entry.id   AF-A0A1R3KXR4-F1
#
_cell.length_a   1.000
_cell.length_b   1.000
_cell.length_c   1.000
_cell.angle_alpha   90.00
_cell.angle_beta   90.00
_cell.angle_gamma   90.00
#
_symmetry.space_group_name_H-M   'P 1'
#
loop_
_entity.id
_entity.type
_entity.pdbx_description
1 polymer ?
#
loop_
_entity_poly.entity_id
_entity_poly.type
_entity_poly.pdbx_seq_one_letter_code
_entity_poly.pdbx_strand_id
1 'polypeptide(L)'
;MELENLAREMVTYCRGLPLAIVVLGGLLSSQRTMDHWDMVHRCIKSYFAEDVGVSQLFALSFDDLPYEMKPCLLYLGLLPEDFVISTDRLINLWVAEGLIFSRRTEREGEEALEDIAYRYLTKFAERYMVQVEKIDSFGRIKKCKMHDLMREFCMSKAEEENFFQVLQLFGQRKRLSITSSSPMVTGTVRRLSVHLNNFPGDMAVECEEYPPFSFKLLRVLDLEKVMGFSIPDAIGKLIHLRLLNLRSAWVGTLPPSIGNLRCLLTLRLDPLDSARTQPDVFWKLEKLRHLYLPREPGRKTTRLQFADLSDLRTLVNFPASVADVEDLIKLTNLRKLKIVISDEVSLQRLKGIFASPTIRFSYLRDFSINTRYLPPSALESQDVSNIVSRCPHLLRLKRNGTVIYRRHWE
;
A
#
# COMPACT_ATOMS: atom_id res chain seq x y z
N MET A 1 -20.27 34.63 17.64
CA MET A 1 -19.45 35.86 17.65
C MET A 1 -18.09 35.60 18.29
N GLU A 2 -18.02 34.96 19.46
CA GLU A 2 -16.74 34.66 20.14
C GLU A 2 -15.80 33.73 19.35
N LEU A 3 -16.27 32.57 18.88
CA LEU A 3 -15.46 31.66 18.02
C LEU A 3 -14.98 32.33 16.74
N GLU A 4 -15.81 33.20 16.15
CA GLU A 4 -15.45 33.89 14.91
C GLU A 4 -14.29 34.87 15.14
N ASN A 5 -14.33 35.62 16.26
CA ASN A 5 -13.26 36.53 16.64
C ASN A 5 -11.95 35.76 16.91
N LEU A 6 -12.04 34.64 17.64
CA LEU A 6 -10.90 33.78 17.93
C LEU A 6 -10.30 33.15 16.66
N ALA A 7 -11.14 32.69 15.72
CA ALA A 7 -10.69 32.23 14.40
C ALA A 7 -9.98 33.33 13.62
N ARG A 8 -10.56 34.54 13.57
CA ARG A 8 -9.97 35.68 12.86
C ARG A 8 -8.60 36.01 13.43
N GLU A 9 -8.44 35.99 14.74
CA GLU A 9 -7.16 36.17 15.41
C GLU A 9 -6.17 35.03 15.07
N MET A 10 -6.56 33.77 15.21
CA MET A 10 -5.71 32.61 14.92
C MET A 10 -5.21 32.58 13.46
N VAL A 11 -6.05 32.98 12.51
CA VAL A 11 -5.69 33.03 11.08
C VAL A 11 -4.60 34.06 10.80
N THR A 12 -4.48 35.14 11.59
CA THR A 12 -3.40 36.12 11.40
C THR A 12 -2.01 35.50 11.59
N TYR A 13 -1.88 34.50 12.48
CA TYR A 13 -0.62 33.79 12.71
C TYR A 13 -0.20 32.91 11.52
N CYS A 14 -1.13 32.56 10.64
CA CYS A 14 -0.82 31.82 9.42
C CYS A 14 -0.10 32.67 8.35
N ARG A 15 0.05 34.00 8.55
CA ARG A 15 0.75 34.94 7.65
C ARG A 15 0.35 34.81 6.17
N GLY A 16 -0.90 34.47 5.89
CA GLY A 16 -1.43 34.32 4.53
C GLY A 16 -1.04 33.04 3.80
N LEU A 17 -0.33 32.09 4.44
CA LEU A 17 0.06 30.83 3.83
C LEU A 17 -1.15 29.88 3.73
N PRO A 18 -1.60 29.50 2.51
CA PRO A 18 -2.82 28.71 2.34
C PRO A 18 -2.78 27.37 3.08
N LEU A 19 -1.65 26.67 3.05
CA LEU A 19 -1.50 25.40 3.77
C LEU A 19 -1.64 25.56 5.29
N ALA A 20 -1.09 26.64 5.85
CA ALA A 20 -1.19 26.92 7.28
C ALA A 20 -2.65 27.15 7.68
N ILE A 21 -3.38 27.97 6.92
CA ILE A 21 -4.81 28.22 7.15
C ILE A 21 -5.61 26.92 7.11
N VAL A 22 -5.32 26.06 6.12
CA VAL A 22 -6.04 24.81 5.92
C VAL A 22 -5.73 23.78 7.02
N VAL A 23 -4.47 23.68 7.48
CA VAL A 23 -4.10 22.81 8.62
C VAL A 23 -4.70 23.32 9.93
N LEU A 24 -4.71 24.64 10.17
CA LEU A 24 -5.39 25.23 11.32
C LEU A 24 -6.89 24.90 11.29
N GLY A 25 -7.53 25.08 10.13
CA GLY A 25 -8.93 24.69 9.94
C GLY A 25 -9.18 23.20 10.20
N GLY A 26 -8.27 22.34 9.74
CA GLY A 26 -8.28 20.90 10.01
C GLY A 26 -8.18 20.57 11.51
N LEU A 27 -7.24 21.20 12.22
CA LEU A 27 -7.07 21.06 13.67
C LEU A 27 -8.34 21.46 14.43
N LEU A 28 -8.85 22.65 14.15
CA LEU A 28 -10.06 23.20 14.79
C LEU A 28 -11.34 22.45 14.41
N SER A 29 -11.37 21.78 13.26
CA SER A 29 -12.52 20.96 12.85
C SER A 29 -12.65 19.68 13.67
N SER A 30 -11.57 19.23 14.31
CA SER A 30 -11.55 17.97 15.06
C SER A 30 -12.32 18.04 16.38
N GLN A 31 -12.38 19.22 17.01
CA GLN A 31 -13.19 19.49 18.21
C GLN A 31 -13.75 20.92 18.15
N ARG A 32 -15.07 21.04 18.26
CA ARG A 32 -15.80 22.34 18.15
C ARG A 32 -16.14 22.97 19.51
N THR A 33 -15.40 22.64 20.56
CA THR A 33 -15.61 23.19 21.90
C THR A 33 -14.82 24.49 22.09
N MET A 34 -15.39 25.44 22.84
CA MET A 34 -14.70 26.69 23.19
C MET A 34 -13.37 26.41 23.88
N ASP A 35 -13.33 25.48 24.84
CA ASP A 35 -12.12 25.12 25.58
C ASP A 35 -10.98 24.63 24.68
N HIS A 36 -11.31 23.84 23.63
CA HIS A 36 -10.31 23.37 22.68
C HIS A 36 -9.77 24.52 21.84
N TRP A 37 -10.64 25.42 21.38
CA TRP A 37 -10.24 26.59 20.60
C TRP A 37 -9.39 27.56 21.42
N ASP A 38 -9.74 27.82 22.68
CA ASP A 38 -8.93 28.64 23.60
C ASP A 38 -7.58 27.97 23.91
N MET A 39 -7.54 26.64 24.05
CA MET A 39 -6.29 25.90 24.20
C MET A 39 -5.40 26.09 22.97
N VAL A 40 -5.92 25.86 21.76
CA VAL A 40 -5.17 26.03 20.50
C VAL A 40 -4.70 27.48 20.33
N HIS A 41 -5.56 28.45 20.63
CA HIS A 41 -5.20 29.87 20.56
C HIS A 41 -4.06 30.23 21.52
N ARG A 42 -4.12 29.78 22.78
CA ARG A 42 -3.02 29.98 23.74
C ARG A 42 -1.72 29.32 23.27
N CYS A 43 -1.80 28.11 22.74
CA CYS A 43 -0.64 27.43 22.18
C CYS A 43 -0.03 28.25 21.04
N ILE A 44 -0.81 28.64 20.03
CA ILE A 44 -0.34 29.50 18.93
C ILE A 44 0.29 30.79 19.48
N LYS A 45 -0.37 31.48 20.40
CA LYS A 45 0.16 32.72 20.98
C LYS A 45 1.50 32.54 21.69
N SER A 46 1.70 31.42 22.40
CA SER A 46 2.97 31.11 23.06
C SER A 46 4.10 30.79 22.08
N TYR A 47 3.80 30.06 21.00
CA TYR A 47 4.80 29.59 20.04
C TYR A 47 5.20 30.66 19.01
N PHE A 48 4.31 31.57 18.66
CA PHE A 48 4.57 32.65 17.70
C PHE A 48 5.19 33.90 18.34
N ALA A 49 5.45 33.90 19.66
CA ALA A 49 6.21 34.94 20.34
C ALA A 49 7.70 34.96 19.96
N GLU A 50 8.22 33.87 19.38
CA GLU A 50 9.65 33.68 19.06
C GLU A 50 9.99 33.74 17.55
N ASP A 51 9.09 34.26 16.70
CA ASP A 51 9.27 34.41 15.23
C ASP A 51 9.55 33.08 14.48
N VAL A 52 9.12 31.96 15.05
CA VAL A 52 9.28 30.63 14.46
C VAL A 52 7.99 30.29 13.68
N GLY A 53 8.11 30.12 12.35
CA GLY A 53 7.01 30.18 11.38
C GLY A 53 5.99 29.02 11.37
N VAL A 54 5.63 28.55 10.17
CA VAL A 54 4.53 27.56 9.96
C VAL A 54 4.80 26.20 10.64
N SER A 55 6.07 25.89 10.93
CA SER A 55 6.50 24.65 11.58
C SER A 55 5.81 24.42 12.93
N GLN A 56 5.54 25.47 13.71
CA GLN A 56 4.84 25.40 14.99
C GLN A 56 3.39 24.97 14.83
N LEU A 57 2.72 25.42 13.77
CA LEU A 57 1.35 25.02 13.50
C LEU A 57 1.26 23.54 13.11
N PHE A 58 2.25 23.04 12.36
CA PHE A 58 2.36 21.61 12.08
C PHE A 58 2.66 20.82 13.35
N ALA A 59 3.52 21.32 14.23
CA ALA A 59 3.79 20.72 15.55
C ALA A 59 2.52 20.58 16.38
N LEU A 60 1.70 21.63 16.48
CA LEU A 60 0.42 21.58 17.19
C LEU A 60 -0.54 20.57 16.59
N SER A 61 -0.67 20.57 15.26
CA SER A 61 -1.55 19.62 14.57
C SER A 61 -1.08 18.17 14.77
N PHE A 62 0.24 17.96 14.77
CA PHE A 62 0.89 16.68 15.04
C PHE A 62 0.71 16.22 16.49
N ASP A 63 0.85 17.14 17.44
CA ASP A 63 0.76 16.83 18.87
C ASP A 63 -0.65 16.42 19.29
N ASP A 64 -1.67 17.02 18.66
CA ASP A 64 -3.08 16.67 18.83
C ASP A 64 -3.46 15.30 18.23
N LEU A 65 -2.58 14.66 17.44
CA LEU A 65 -2.86 13.31 16.94
C LEU A 65 -2.74 12.25 18.05
N PRO A 66 -3.61 11.21 18.04
CA PRO A 66 -3.40 10.02 18.86
C PRO A 66 -2.01 9.41 18.64
N TYR A 67 -1.39 8.90 19.70
CA TYR A 67 0.00 8.41 19.64
C TYR A 67 0.16 7.27 18.61
N GLU A 68 -0.89 6.47 18.38
CA GLU A 68 -0.86 5.37 17.40
C GLU A 68 -0.74 5.86 15.95
N MET A 69 -1.16 7.09 15.67
CA MET A 69 -1.20 7.65 14.32
C MET A 69 0.10 8.38 13.95
N LYS A 70 0.79 8.94 14.94
CA LYS A 70 2.03 9.72 14.74
C LYS A 70 3.08 8.97 13.90
N PRO A 71 3.40 7.69 14.16
CA PRO A 71 4.37 6.94 13.35
C PRO A 71 3.96 6.81 11.88
N CYS A 72 2.66 6.66 11.60
CA CYS A 72 2.16 6.55 10.23
C CYS A 72 2.32 7.87 9.45
N LEU A 73 2.13 9.00 10.13
CA LEU A 73 2.34 10.32 9.55
C LEU A 73 3.84 10.59 9.30
N LEU A 74 4.71 10.34 10.29
CA LEU A 74 6.16 10.45 10.13
C LEU A 74 6.67 9.58 8.97
N TYR A 75 6.11 8.38 8.81
CA TYR A 75 6.44 7.49 7.71
C TYR A 75 6.15 8.08 6.32
N LEU A 76 5.15 8.96 6.17
CA LEU A 76 4.89 9.65 4.91
C LEU A 76 5.97 10.69 4.58
N GLY A 77 6.57 11.32 5.60
CA GLY A 77 7.70 12.26 5.43
C GLY A 77 8.92 11.64 4.75
N LEU A 78 9.08 10.31 4.86
CA LEU A 78 10.14 9.54 4.22
C LEU A 78 9.99 9.38 2.70
N LEU A 79 8.81 9.62 2.15
CA LEU A 79 8.59 9.52 0.71
C LEU A 79 9.29 10.69 -0.01
N PRO A 80 9.63 10.55 -1.30
CA PRO A 80 10.17 11.69 -2.08
C PRO A 80 9.20 12.87 -2.10
N GLU A 81 9.74 14.05 -2.37
CA GLU A 81 8.96 15.27 -2.58
C GLU A 81 7.94 15.09 -3.71
N ASP A 82 6.75 15.68 -3.56
CA ASP A 82 5.61 15.54 -4.48
C ASP A 82 5.19 14.09 -4.84
N PHE A 83 5.64 13.09 -4.07
CA PHE A 83 5.40 11.70 -4.41
C PHE A 83 3.94 11.29 -4.21
N VAL A 84 3.22 11.14 -5.32
CA VAL A 84 1.83 10.63 -5.32
C VAL A 84 1.82 9.12 -5.09
N ILE A 85 1.44 8.72 -3.88
CA ILE A 85 1.33 7.32 -3.48
C ILE A 85 -0.11 6.81 -3.60
N SER A 86 -0.29 5.54 -4.01
CA SER A 86 -1.60 4.89 -3.96
C SER A 86 -1.92 4.40 -2.55
N THR A 87 -3.17 4.54 -2.13
CA THR A 87 -3.65 4.12 -0.80
C THR A 87 -3.33 2.67 -0.47
N ASP A 88 -3.56 1.74 -1.40
CA ASP A 88 -3.23 0.31 -1.23
C ASP A 88 -1.75 0.11 -0.86
N ARG A 89 -0.84 0.86 -1.50
CA ARG A 89 0.61 0.76 -1.24
C ARG A 89 0.96 1.32 0.14
N LEU A 90 0.43 2.50 0.47
CA LEU A 90 0.70 3.15 1.75
C LEU A 90 0.26 2.27 2.94
N ILE A 91 -0.96 1.73 2.85
CA ILE A 91 -1.50 0.83 3.86
C ILE A 91 -0.63 -0.43 4.00
N ASN A 92 -0.25 -1.06 2.89
CA ASN A 92 0.60 -2.25 2.92
C ASN A 92 1.98 -1.96 3.55
N LEU A 93 2.52 -0.75 3.32
CA LEU A 93 3.77 -0.31 3.96
C LEU A 93 3.59 -0.16 5.48
N TRP A 94 2.58 0.56 5.95
CA TRP A 94 2.32 0.73 7.39
C TRP A 94 2.07 -0.60 8.11
N VAL A 95 1.32 -1.51 7.48
CA VAL A 95 1.05 -2.85 8.03
C VAL A 95 2.34 -3.70 8.05
N ALA A 96 3.16 -3.64 7.00
CA ALA A 96 4.42 -4.39 6.94
C ALA A 96 5.45 -3.89 7.96
N GLU A 97 5.57 -2.58 8.15
CA GLU A 97 6.39 -2.00 9.21
C GLU A 97 5.90 -2.39 10.61
N GLY A 98 4.59 -2.65 10.74
CA GLY A 98 3.95 -2.92 12.03
C GLY A 98 3.63 -1.64 12.81
N LEU A 99 3.33 -0.54 12.10
CA LEU A 99 2.93 0.74 12.69
C LEU A 99 1.45 0.74 13.12
N ILE A 100 0.67 -0.20 12.60
CA ILE A 100 -0.76 -0.34 12.90
C ILE A 100 -0.96 -1.42 13.96
N PHE A 101 -1.65 -1.07 15.05
CA PHE A 101 -1.95 -1.98 16.15
C PHE A 101 -3.47 -2.16 16.31
N SER A 102 -3.93 -3.39 16.48
CA SER A 102 -5.32 -3.69 16.87
C SER A 102 -5.36 -3.98 18.37
N ARG A 103 -6.16 -3.22 19.12
CA ARG A 103 -6.28 -3.35 20.59
C ARG A 103 -7.28 -4.44 21.02
N ARG A 104 -7.94 -5.13 20.08
CA ARG A 104 -8.96 -6.15 20.36
C ARG A 104 -8.42 -7.55 20.10
N THR A 105 -8.27 -8.31 21.19
CA THR A 105 -7.91 -9.74 21.22
C THR A 105 -9.05 -10.62 20.69
N GLU A 106 -8.77 -11.42 19.66
CA GLU A 106 -9.25 -12.78 19.32
C GLU A 106 -10.73 -13.20 19.53
N ARG A 107 -11.66 -12.31 19.87
CA ARG A 107 -13.08 -12.65 20.01
C ARG A 107 -13.95 -11.68 19.23
N GLU A 108 -14.43 -12.20 18.11
CA GLU A 108 -15.49 -11.68 17.23
C GLU A 108 -15.25 -10.28 16.62
N GLY A 109 -14.95 -10.28 15.31
CA GLY A 109 -14.91 -9.08 14.48
C GLY A 109 -13.56 -8.34 14.50
N GLU A 110 -12.45 -9.04 14.27
CA GLU A 110 -11.15 -8.39 14.04
C GLU A 110 -11.25 -7.38 12.89
N GLU A 111 -11.26 -6.08 13.23
CA GLU A 111 -11.09 -5.01 12.25
C GLU A 111 -9.74 -5.24 11.58
N ALA A 112 -9.74 -5.47 10.26
CA ALA A 112 -8.52 -5.68 9.52
C ALA A 112 -7.57 -4.50 9.73
N LEU A 113 -6.28 -4.77 9.93
CA LEU A 113 -5.24 -3.73 10.06
C LEU A 113 -5.29 -2.72 8.89
N GLU A 114 -5.65 -3.18 7.70
CA GLU A 114 -5.83 -2.37 6.50
C GLU A 114 -7.03 -1.40 6.60
N ASP A 115 -8.09 -1.78 7.32
CA ASP A 115 -9.24 -0.92 7.56
C ASP A 115 -8.90 0.15 8.63
N ILE A 116 -8.14 -0.21 9.68
CA ILE A 116 -7.57 0.75 10.66
C ILE A 116 -6.63 1.73 9.98
N ALA A 117 -5.71 1.23 9.15
CA ALA A 117 -4.76 2.04 8.38
C ALA A 117 -5.48 3.01 7.44
N TYR A 118 -6.54 2.56 6.76
CA TYR A 118 -7.35 3.43 5.91
C TYR A 118 -8.03 4.54 6.72
N ARG A 119 -8.54 4.24 7.92
CA ARG A 119 -9.10 5.27 8.82
C ARG A 119 -8.06 6.31 9.23
N TYR A 120 -6.82 5.90 9.51
CA TYR A 120 -5.74 6.84 9.81
C TYR A 120 -5.49 7.80 8.64
N LEU A 121 -5.40 7.26 7.42
CA LEU A 121 -5.26 8.08 6.21
C LEU A 121 -6.41 9.08 6.04
N THR A 122 -7.66 8.64 6.25
CA THR A 122 -8.83 9.54 6.17
C THR A 122 -8.73 10.66 7.19
N LYS A 123 -8.29 10.39 8.43
CA LYS A 123 -8.08 11.44 9.44
C LYS A 123 -6.97 12.42 9.10
N PHE A 124 -5.88 11.94 8.50
CA PHE A 124 -4.84 12.86 8.00
C PHE A 124 -5.35 13.74 6.86
N ALA A 125 -6.21 13.20 5.99
CA ALA A 125 -6.84 13.96 4.92
C ALA A 125 -7.86 14.99 5.46
N GLU A 126 -8.68 14.62 6.45
CA GLU A 126 -9.62 15.53 7.13
C GLU A 126 -8.89 16.69 7.82
N ARG A 127 -7.69 16.44 8.36
CA ARG A 127 -6.81 17.47 8.96
C ARG A 127 -5.91 18.18 7.94
N TYR A 128 -6.04 17.86 6.65
CA TYR A 128 -5.23 18.40 5.56
C TYR A 128 -3.71 18.23 5.69
N MET A 129 -3.26 17.32 6.55
CA MET A 129 -1.86 16.90 6.63
C MET A 129 -1.46 16.07 5.40
N VAL A 130 -2.45 15.46 4.74
CA VAL A 130 -2.29 14.68 3.52
C VAL A 130 -3.31 15.17 2.48
N GLN A 131 -2.84 15.43 1.27
CA GLN A 131 -3.65 15.90 0.16
C GLN A 131 -4.21 14.72 -0.64
N VAL A 132 -5.50 14.80 -0.99
CA VAL A 132 -6.19 13.78 -1.78
C VAL A 132 -6.05 14.11 -3.26
N GLU A 133 -5.31 13.28 -3.98
CA GLU A 133 -5.02 13.44 -5.42
C GLU A 133 -6.09 12.78 -6.30
N LYS A 134 -6.64 11.67 -5.82
CA LYS A 134 -7.65 10.93 -6.57
C LYS A 134 -8.59 10.20 -5.65
N ILE A 135 -9.88 10.39 -5.90
CA ILE A 135 -10.96 9.61 -5.29
C ILE A 135 -11.44 8.58 -6.32
N ASP A 136 -11.89 7.42 -5.85
CA ASP A 136 -12.52 6.42 -6.71
C ASP A 136 -14.03 6.66 -6.86
N SER A 137 -14.70 5.79 -7.63
CA SER A 137 -16.14 5.88 -7.85
C SER A 137 -17.00 5.63 -6.60
N PHE A 138 -16.39 5.27 -5.47
CA PHE A 138 -17.06 4.97 -4.20
C PHE A 138 -16.73 6.02 -3.13
N GLY A 139 -16.17 7.17 -3.51
CA GLY A 139 -15.79 8.20 -2.56
C GLY A 139 -14.53 7.85 -1.75
N ARG A 140 -13.81 6.77 -2.10
CA ARG A 140 -12.61 6.36 -1.36
C ARG A 140 -11.35 7.03 -1.91
N ILE A 141 -10.45 7.41 -1.00
CA ILE A 141 -9.13 7.95 -1.34
C ILE A 141 -8.35 6.84 -2.06
N LYS A 142 -7.98 7.10 -3.32
CA LYS A 142 -7.25 6.17 -4.17
C LYS A 142 -5.77 6.53 -4.28
N LYS A 143 -5.48 7.83 -4.33
CA LYS A 143 -4.12 8.38 -4.34
C LYS A 143 -4.07 9.61 -3.45
N CYS A 144 -2.95 9.81 -2.80
CA CYS A 144 -2.68 10.95 -1.94
C CYS A 144 -1.21 11.36 -2.05
N LYS A 145 -0.91 12.58 -1.58
CA LYS A 145 0.45 13.09 -1.43
C LYS A 145 0.58 13.91 -0.15
N MET A 146 1.79 14.06 0.37
CA MET A 146 2.08 14.96 1.48
C MET A 146 2.65 16.26 0.91
N HIS A 147 2.19 17.40 1.39
CA HIS A 147 2.75 18.70 0.98
C HIS A 147 4.18 18.86 1.49
N ASP A 148 5.05 19.50 0.72
CA ASP A 148 6.49 19.62 1.00
C ASP A 148 6.83 20.22 2.37
N LEU A 149 6.16 21.29 2.79
CA LEU A 149 6.32 21.86 4.14
C LEU A 149 5.92 20.89 5.28
N MET A 150 4.85 20.12 5.09
CA MET A 150 4.45 19.08 6.07
C MET A 150 5.44 17.91 6.06
N ARG A 151 5.97 17.57 4.88
CA ARG A 151 6.99 16.55 4.71
C ARG A 151 8.29 16.96 5.40
N GLU A 152 8.75 18.20 5.22
CA GLU A 152 9.92 18.75 5.88
C GLU A 152 9.77 18.73 7.40
N PHE A 153 8.62 19.17 7.92
CA PHE A 153 8.28 19.03 9.33
C PHE A 153 8.36 17.56 9.81
N CYS A 154 7.75 16.62 9.07
CA CYS A 154 7.78 15.21 9.42
C CYS A 154 9.20 14.63 9.38
N MET A 155 10.05 15.06 8.43
CA MET A 155 11.45 14.64 8.37
C MET A 155 12.23 15.14 9.59
N SER A 156 12.15 16.43 9.90
CA SER A 156 12.80 17.01 11.09
C SER A 156 12.35 16.28 12.36
N LYS A 157 11.03 16.07 12.51
CA LYS A 157 10.48 15.42 13.70
C LYS A 157 10.91 13.96 13.82
N ALA A 158 10.99 13.27 12.69
CA ALA A 158 11.46 11.90 12.66
C ALA A 158 12.96 11.77 12.92
N GLU A 159 13.78 12.76 12.56
CA GLU A 159 15.20 12.82 12.92
C GLU A 159 15.38 13.05 14.43
N GLU A 160 14.63 13.99 15.02
CA GLU A 160 14.62 14.22 16.48
C GLU A 160 14.29 12.94 17.27
N GLU A 161 13.27 12.21 16.82
CA GLU A 161 12.78 10.99 17.47
C GLU A 161 13.59 9.74 17.08
N ASN A 162 14.68 9.88 16.30
CA ASN A 162 15.47 8.78 15.74
C ASN A 162 14.61 7.70 15.04
N PHE A 163 13.53 8.12 14.37
CA PHE A 163 12.57 7.26 13.70
C PHE A 163 13.16 6.61 12.43
N PHE A 164 14.16 7.24 11.80
CA PHE A 164 14.86 6.70 10.63
C PHE A 164 16.30 7.22 10.48
N GLN A 165 17.05 6.57 9.59
CA GLN A 165 18.35 6.92 9.05
C GLN A 165 18.31 6.87 7.52
N VAL A 166 18.89 7.86 6.85
CA VAL A 166 19.09 7.85 5.39
C VAL A 166 20.53 7.44 5.09
N LEU A 167 20.71 6.34 4.37
CA LEU A 167 22.00 5.86 3.88
C LEU A 167 22.19 6.30 2.43
N GLN A 168 23.24 7.07 2.15
CA GLN A 168 23.62 7.37 0.77
C GLN A 168 24.63 6.34 0.28
N LEU A 169 24.37 5.72 -0.86
CA LEU A 169 25.29 4.78 -1.49
C LEU A 169 25.89 5.40 -2.74
N PHE A 170 27.21 5.27 -2.85
CA PHE A 170 27.99 5.72 -3.98
C PHE A 170 28.46 4.50 -4.76
N GLY A 171 27.90 4.28 -5.95
CA GLY A 171 28.48 3.38 -6.95
C GLY A 171 29.26 4.19 -7.97
N GLN A 172 30.32 3.62 -8.56
CA GLN A 172 31.06 4.30 -9.64
C GLN A 172 30.07 4.72 -10.73
N ARG A 173 29.82 6.03 -10.80
CA ARG A 173 28.99 6.81 -11.75
C ARG A 173 27.62 7.34 -11.30
N LYS A 174 26.93 6.89 -10.23
CA LYS A 174 25.61 7.50 -9.84
C LYS A 174 25.28 7.42 -8.34
N ARG A 175 24.59 8.45 -7.82
CA ARG A 175 24.10 8.58 -6.44
C ARG A 175 22.83 7.74 -6.22
N LEU A 176 22.81 6.89 -5.20
CA LEU A 176 21.65 6.11 -4.78
C LEU A 176 21.33 6.45 -3.31
N SER A 177 20.05 6.71 -2.99
CA SER A 177 19.63 6.95 -1.60
C SER A 177 18.81 5.77 -1.08
N ILE A 178 19.24 5.22 0.04
CA ILE A 178 18.50 4.26 0.84
C ILE A 178 17.93 4.97 2.06
N THR A 179 16.68 4.68 2.39
CA THR A 179 16.08 5.09 3.67
C THR A 179 15.85 3.85 4.55
N SER A 180 16.16 3.98 5.84
CA SER A 180 16.04 2.92 6.86
C SER A 180 15.33 3.44 8.10
N SER A 181 14.31 2.78 8.61
CA SER A 181 13.56 3.21 9.81
C SER A 181 14.16 2.76 11.15
N SER A 182 15.50 2.63 11.26
CA SER A 182 16.15 2.17 12.51
C SER A 182 17.46 2.90 12.81
N PRO A 183 17.70 3.32 14.06
CA PRO A 183 19.01 3.81 14.50
C PRO A 183 20.04 2.66 14.57
N MET A 184 21.30 2.95 14.23
CA MET A 184 22.40 1.96 14.20
C MET A 184 22.65 1.33 15.58
N VAL A 185 22.41 0.02 15.66
CA VAL A 185 23.43 -0.91 16.13
C VAL A 185 23.52 -1.97 15.03
N THR A 186 24.71 -2.11 14.45
CA THR A 186 25.15 -3.20 13.55
C THR A 186 24.16 -4.38 13.44
N GLY A 187 23.21 -4.29 12.48
CA GLY A 187 22.31 -5.42 12.12
C GLY A 187 20.80 -5.24 12.32
N THR A 188 20.30 -4.07 12.74
CA THR A 188 18.87 -3.90 13.12
C THR A 188 17.94 -3.23 12.09
N VAL A 189 18.39 -3.03 10.85
CA VAL A 189 17.60 -2.39 9.78
C VAL A 189 16.26 -3.12 9.55
N ARG A 190 15.14 -2.44 9.87
CA ARG A 190 13.77 -2.95 9.69
C ARG A 190 13.15 -2.58 8.35
N ARG A 191 13.63 -1.51 7.70
CA ARG A 191 13.21 -1.10 6.36
C ARG A 191 14.41 -0.79 5.49
N LEU A 192 14.31 -1.15 4.22
CA LEU A 192 15.23 -0.72 3.19
C LEU A 192 14.41 -0.37 1.95
N SER A 193 14.32 0.93 1.68
CA SER A 193 13.70 1.44 0.47
C SER A 193 14.79 2.01 -0.41
N VAL A 194 15.02 1.38 -1.56
CA VAL A 194 15.99 1.89 -2.53
C VAL A 194 15.24 2.84 -3.44
N HIS A 195 15.36 4.14 -3.17
CA HIS A 195 14.77 5.16 -4.02
C HIS A 195 15.80 5.62 -5.04
N LEU A 196 15.53 5.34 -6.32
CA LEU A 196 16.24 5.97 -7.42
C LEU A 196 15.73 7.42 -7.53
N ASN A 197 16.29 8.34 -6.73
CA ASN A 197 15.94 9.76 -6.82
C ASN A 197 16.28 10.30 -8.22
N ASN A 198 15.35 11.05 -8.83
CA ASN A 198 15.53 11.89 -10.01
C ASN A 198 16.38 11.29 -11.14
N PHE A 199 15.85 10.28 -11.83
CA PHE A 199 16.21 10.06 -13.22
C PHE A 199 14.97 10.27 -14.10
N PRO A 200 14.98 11.26 -15.02
CA PRO A 200 13.98 11.31 -16.08
C PRO A 200 14.01 9.97 -16.83
N GLY A 201 12.87 9.61 -17.42
CA GLY A 201 12.57 8.28 -17.95
C GLY A 201 13.73 7.50 -18.59
N ASP A 202 13.64 6.18 -18.43
CA ASP A 202 14.34 5.15 -19.21
C ASP A 202 15.78 4.73 -18.88
N MET A 203 16.42 5.20 -17.81
CA MET A 203 17.77 4.69 -17.48
C MET A 203 17.79 3.75 -16.28
N ALA A 204 17.82 2.45 -16.60
CA ALA A 204 18.19 1.35 -15.71
C ALA A 204 19.49 1.68 -14.96
N VAL A 205 19.49 1.55 -13.63
CA VAL A 205 20.74 1.44 -12.88
C VAL A 205 21.08 -0.04 -12.84
N GLU A 206 22.05 -0.47 -13.64
CA GLU A 206 22.70 -1.77 -13.46
C GLU A 206 23.48 -1.72 -12.14
N CYS A 207 23.05 -2.52 -11.16
CA CYS A 207 23.72 -2.61 -9.85
C CYS A 207 24.17 -4.04 -9.63
N GLU A 208 25.48 -4.27 -9.77
CA GLU A 208 26.10 -5.56 -9.47
C GLU A 208 26.28 -5.79 -7.96
N GLU A 209 26.36 -4.71 -7.16
CA GLU A 209 26.66 -4.79 -5.73
C GLU A 209 25.62 -4.09 -4.85
N TYR A 210 24.60 -4.82 -4.41
CA TYR A 210 23.97 -4.56 -3.11
C TYR A 210 23.54 -5.87 -2.46
N PRO A 211 23.99 -6.20 -1.24
CA PRO A 211 23.35 -7.20 -0.42
C PRO A 211 22.47 -6.51 0.64
N PRO A 212 21.22 -6.09 0.30
CA PRO A 212 20.20 -5.85 1.32
C PRO A 212 19.87 -7.14 2.09
N PHE A 213 20.33 -8.28 1.57
CA PHE A 213 20.16 -9.63 2.11
C PHE A 213 20.98 -9.91 3.38
N SER A 214 21.85 -8.98 3.80
CA SER A 214 22.57 -9.06 5.09
C SER A 214 21.71 -8.58 6.28
N PHE A 215 20.66 -7.78 6.03
CA PHE A 215 19.81 -7.21 7.07
C PHE A 215 18.75 -8.21 7.55
N LYS A 216 19.11 -9.07 8.51
CA LYS A 216 18.22 -10.15 8.99
C LYS A 216 16.87 -9.67 9.54
N LEU A 217 16.78 -8.45 10.08
CA LEU A 217 15.56 -7.87 10.65
C LEU A 217 14.68 -7.11 9.63
N LEU A 218 15.03 -7.15 8.34
CA LEU A 218 14.33 -6.42 7.30
C LEU A 218 12.88 -6.87 7.17
N ARG A 219 11.94 -5.92 7.25
CA ARG A 219 10.49 -6.10 7.09
C ARG A 219 10.00 -5.59 5.74
N VAL A 220 10.57 -4.52 5.21
CA VAL A 220 10.15 -3.90 3.95
C VAL A 220 11.34 -3.78 3.02
N LEU A 221 11.25 -4.41 1.85
CA LEU A 221 12.20 -4.29 0.75
C LEU A 221 11.45 -3.77 -0.49
N ASP A 222 11.69 -2.51 -0.83
CA ASP A 222 11.10 -1.86 -2.00
C ASP A 222 12.18 -1.60 -3.06
N LEU A 223 12.07 -2.32 -4.18
CA LEU A 223 12.96 -2.27 -5.34
C LEU A 223 12.18 -1.88 -6.60
N GLU A 224 11.09 -1.12 -6.46
CA GLU A 224 10.29 -0.67 -7.60
C GLU A 224 11.17 0.08 -8.62
N LYS A 225 11.04 -0.28 -9.90
CA LYS A 225 11.82 0.28 -11.04
C LYS A 225 13.33 0.09 -10.97
N VAL A 226 13.85 -0.74 -10.05
CA VAL A 226 15.27 -1.12 -10.06
C VAL A 226 15.49 -2.14 -11.19
N MET A 227 16.55 -1.97 -11.98
CA MET A 227 16.81 -2.75 -13.19
C MET A 227 18.16 -3.47 -13.07
N GLY A 228 18.44 -4.44 -13.94
CA GLY A 228 19.79 -5.01 -14.06
C GLY A 228 20.29 -5.80 -12.84
N PHE A 229 19.40 -6.38 -12.03
CA PHE A 229 19.79 -7.24 -10.91
C PHE A 229 18.98 -8.54 -10.88
N SER A 230 19.61 -9.63 -10.45
CA SER A 230 18.92 -10.88 -10.09
C SER A 230 18.70 -10.92 -8.59
N ILE A 231 17.53 -11.41 -8.16
CA ILE A 231 17.31 -11.69 -6.73
C ILE A 231 18.07 -12.97 -6.39
N PRO A 232 19.08 -12.92 -5.51
CA PRO A 232 19.84 -14.09 -5.11
C PRO A 232 19.04 -14.97 -4.14
N ASP A 233 19.45 -16.23 -4.01
CA ASP A 233 18.85 -17.17 -3.04
C ASP A 233 18.93 -16.70 -1.58
N ALA A 234 19.84 -15.76 -1.29
CA ALA A 234 19.95 -15.12 0.02
C ALA A 234 18.66 -14.39 0.45
N ILE A 235 17.74 -14.06 -0.47
CA ILE A 235 16.41 -13.51 -0.14
C ILE A 235 15.69 -14.39 0.89
N GLY A 236 15.80 -15.72 0.78
CA GLY A 236 15.16 -16.64 1.71
C GLY A 236 15.67 -16.57 3.15
N LYS A 237 16.78 -15.84 3.41
CA LYS A 237 17.30 -15.59 4.76
C LYS A 237 16.60 -14.42 5.46
N LEU A 238 15.84 -13.59 4.73
CA LEU A 238 15.11 -12.45 5.27
C LEU A 238 13.77 -12.89 5.89
N ILE A 239 13.81 -13.78 6.87
CA ILE A 239 12.61 -14.43 7.44
C ILE A 239 11.63 -13.47 8.13
N HIS A 240 12.07 -12.25 8.44
CA HIS A 240 11.25 -11.18 9.00
C HIS A 240 10.59 -10.29 7.94
N LEU A 241 10.86 -10.53 6.65
CA LEU A 241 10.33 -9.74 5.55
C LEU A 241 8.81 -9.89 5.49
N ARG A 242 8.12 -8.75 5.41
CA ARG A 242 6.67 -8.59 5.37
C ARG A 242 6.19 -7.96 4.07
N LEU A 243 7.03 -7.18 3.39
CA LEU A 243 6.73 -6.62 2.07
C LEU A 243 7.93 -6.73 1.15
N LEU A 244 7.70 -7.34 -0.02
CA LEU A 244 8.64 -7.38 -1.14
C LEU A 244 7.98 -6.73 -2.35
N ASN A 245 8.50 -5.57 -2.78
CA ASN A 245 8.00 -4.86 -3.95
C ASN A 245 9.02 -4.87 -5.08
N LEU A 246 8.67 -5.58 -6.16
CA LEU A 246 9.47 -5.74 -7.38
C LEU A 246 8.73 -5.18 -8.59
N ARG A 247 7.80 -4.24 -8.34
CA ARG A 247 7.01 -3.60 -9.38
C ARG A 247 7.90 -2.88 -10.37
N SER A 248 7.66 -3.12 -11.65
CA SER A 248 8.45 -2.54 -12.75
C SER A 248 9.96 -2.79 -12.62
N ALA A 249 10.39 -3.72 -11.77
CA ALA A 249 11.78 -4.10 -11.64
C ALA A 249 12.11 -5.14 -12.72
N TRP A 250 13.33 -5.12 -13.23
CA TRP A 250 13.81 -6.20 -14.09
C TRP A 250 14.46 -7.28 -13.25
N VAL A 251 13.61 -8.13 -12.69
CA VAL A 251 14.07 -9.29 -11.94
C VAL A 251 14.33 -10.42 -12.92
N GLY A 252 15.44 -11.12 -12.75
CA GLY A 252 15.75 -12.40 -13.40
C GLY A 252 14.73 -13.51 -13.08
N THR A 253 15.19 -14.76 -13.01
CA THR A 253 14.38 -15.83 -12.43
C THR A 253 14.18 -15.54 -10.94
N LEU A 254 12.95 -15.70 -10.44
CA LEU A 254 12.67 -15.56 -9.02
C LEU A 254 13.15 -16.83 -8.29
N PRO A 255 14.02 -16.73 -7.26
CA PRO A 255 14.57 -17.91 -6.62
C PRO A 255 13.52 -18.68 -5.78
N PRO A 256 13.54 -20.03 -5.75
CA PRO A 256 12.62 -20.83 -4.94
C PRO A 256 12.68 -20.54 -3.43
N SER A 257 13.81 -20.02 -2.95
CA SER A 257 14.04 -19.59 -1.57
C SER A 257 13.08 -18.50 -1.09
N ILE A 258 12.35 -17.82 -1.99
CA ILE A 258 11.22 -16.94 -1.60
C ILE A 258 10.16 -17.67 -0.78
N GLY A 259 9.97 -18.97 -0.99
CA GLY A 259 9.06 -19.78 -0.17
C GLY A 259 9.44 -19.85 1.32
N ASN A 260 10.64 -19.39 1.71
CA ASN A 260 11.06 -19.32 3.11
C ASN A 260 10.54 -18.06 3.83
N LEU A 261 10.00 -17.08 3.11
CA LEU A 261 9.52 -15.80 3.65
C LEU A 261 8.14 -15.94 4.33
N ARG A 262 8.03 -16.79 5.36
CA ARG A 262 6.75 -17.12 6.00
C ARG A 262 6.05 -15.96 6.72
N CYS A 263 6.76 -14.85 6.95
CA CYS A 263 6.19 -13.61 7.49
C CYS A 263 5.69 -12.64 6.40
N LEU A 264 5.81 -12.98 5.12
CA LEU A 264 5.49 -12.07 4.02
C LEU A 264 3.99 -11.81 3.96
N LEU A 265 3.60 -10.54 4.04
CA LEU A 265 2.22 -10.06 3.95
C LEU A 265 1.89 -9.55 2.54
N THR A 266 2.86 -8.92 1.87
CA THR A 266 2.70 -8.35 0.53
C THR A 266 3.83 -8.79 -0.39
N LEU A 267 3.47 -9.38 -1.53
CA LEU A 267 4.38 -9.70 -2.62
C LEU A 267 3.89 -9.03 -3.91
N ARG A 268 4.69 -8.11 -4.45
CA ARG A 268 4.41 -7.47 -5.75
C ARG A 268 5.42 -7.88 -6.79
N LEU A 269 4.95 -8.63 -7.78
CA LEU A 269 5.66 -9.14 -8.94
C LEU A 269 4.96 -8.61 -10.21
N ASP A 270 4.97 -7.30 -10.46
CA ASP A 270 4.49 -6.74 -11.72
C ASP A 270 5.66 -6.13 -12.54
N PRO A 271 6.59 -6.96 -13.07
CA PRO A 271 7.77 -6.52 -13.80
C PRO A 271 7.40 -5.89 -15.16
N LEU A 272 8.31 -5.10 -15.72
CA LEU A 272 8.18 -4.53 -17.06
C LEU A 272 8.20 -5.61 -18.16
N ASP A 273 8.89 -6.72 -17.91
CA ASP A 273 9.00 -7.85 -18.83
C ASP A 273 8.42 -9.12 -18.18
N SER A 274 7.53 -9.80 -18.91
CA SER A 274 6.83 -11.02 -18.48
C SER A 274 7.62 -12.31 -18.72
N ALA A 275 8.81 -12.23 -19.30
CA ALA A 275 9.51 -13.39 -19.85
C ALA A 275 10.10 -14.41 -18.85
N ARG A 276 9.94 -14.23 -17.52
CA ARG A 276 10.78 -14.93 -16.52
C ARG A 276 10.01 -15.78 -15.51
N THR A 277 10.59 -16.92 -15.16
CA THR A 277 9.98 -18.02 -14.40
C THR A 277 9.61 -17.62 -12.98
N GLN A 278 8.41 -18.01 -12.55
CA GLN A 278 7.98 -17.98 -11.15
C GLN A 278 8.11 -19.39 -10.55
N PRO A 279 8.72 -19.54 -9.35
CA PRO A 279 8.78 -20.82 -8.65
C PRO A 279 7.42 -21.17 -8.04
N ASP A 280 7.06 -22.44 -8.06
CA ASP A 280 5.84 -22.98 -7.43
C ASP A 280 6.00 -23.10 -5.91
N VAL A 281 6.14 -21.96 -5.24
CA VAL A 281 6.39 -21.87 -3.79
C VAL A 281 5.52 -20.82 -3.10
N PHE A 282 4.65 -20.12 -3.84
CA PHE A 282 3.82 -19.06 -3.25
C PHE A 282 2.85 -19.59 -2.19
N TRP A 283 2.37 -20.83 -2.34
CA TRP A 283 1.54 -21.53 -1.34
C TRP A 283 2.22 -21.67 0.04
N LYS A 284 3.56 -21.59 0.13
CA LYS A 284 4.28 -21.61 1.43
C LYS A 284 4.19 -20.29 2.20
N LEU A 285 3.68 -19.23 1.58
CA LEU A 285 3.59 -17.89 2.16
C LEU A 285 2.28 -17.74 2.94
N GLU A 286 2.11 -18.53 4.00
CA GLU A 286 0.85 -18.70 4.75
C GLU A 286 0.22 -17.37 5.24
N LYS A 287 1.05 -16.36 5.56
CA LYS A 287 0.59 -15.04 6.04
C LYS A 287 0.30 -14.03 4.92
N LEU A 288 0.40 -14.44 3.66
CA LEU A 288 0.30 -13.54 2.51
C LEU A 288 -1.12 -13.00 2.37
N ARG A 289 -1.25 -11.67 2.40
CA ARG A 289 -2.52 -10.94 2.26
C ARG A 289 -2.67 -10.31 0.88
N HIS A 290 -1.57 -9.92 0.25
CA HIS A 290 -1.60 -9.20 -1.02
C HIS A 290 -0.58 -9.77 -1.99
N LEU A 291 -1.08 -10.36 -3.07
CA LEU A 291 -0.27 -10.90 -4.15
C LEU A 291 -0.62 -10.20 -5.47
N TYR A 292 0.40 -9.62 -6.10
CA TYR A 292 0.29 -9.03 -7.43
C TYR A 292 1.26 -9.78 -8.34
N LEU A 293 0.72 -10.53 -9.29
CA LEU A 293 1.51 -11.29 -10.26
C LEU A 293 1.67 -10.50 -11.57
N PRO A 294 2.58 -10.92 -12.46
CA PRO A 294 2.67 -10.33 -13.78
C PRO A 294 1.39 -10.62 -14.56
N ARG A 295 1.12 -9.85 -15.62
CA ARG A 295 -0.11 -10.07 -16.41
C ARG A 295 -0.11 -11.41 -17.10
N GLU A 296 1.05 -11.85 -17.55
CA GLU A 296 1.27 -13.15 -18.18
C GLU A 296 2.28 -13.93 -17.33
N PRO A 297 2.05 -15.23 -17.09
CA PRO A 297 3.04 -16.06 -16.41
C PRO A 297 4.33 -16.13 -17.23
N GLY A 298 5.44 -16.39 -16.55
CA GLY A 298 6.73 -16.59 -17.20
C GLY A 298 6.67 -17.76 -18.18
N ARG A 299 7.36 -17.66 -19.33
CA ARG A 299 7.32 -18.69 -20.38
C ARG A 299 7.69 -20.11 -19.90
N LYS A 300 8.49 -20.21 -18.84
CA LYS A 300 8.94 -21.49 -18.25
C LYS A 300 8.15 -21.86 -16.98
N THR A 301 7.17 -21.06 -16.58
CA THR A 301 6.31 -21.35 -15.43
C THR A 301 5.26 -22.35 -15.88
N THR A 302 5.30 -23.54 -15.30
CA THR A 302 4.41 -24.64 -15.69
C THR A 302 3.26 -24.84 -14.72
N ARG A 303 3.46 -24.49 -13.44
CA ARG A 303 2.48 -24.68 -12.39
C ARG A 303 2.63 -23.63 -11.30
N LEU A 304 1.51 -23.16 -10.76
CA LEU A 304 1.44 -22.37 -9.54
C LEU A 304 0.26 -22.84 -8.69
N GLN A 305 0.48 -22.98 -7.38
CA GLN A 305 -0.56 -23.30 -6.41
C GLN A 305 -0.86 -22.13 -5.47
N PHE A 306 -2.14 -21.95 -5.14
CA PHE A 306 -2.65 -20.90 -4.25
C PHE A 306 -3.57 -21.41 -3.14
N ALA A 307 -3.99 -22.68 -3.19
CA ALA A 307 -4.94 -23.32 -2.28
C ALA A 307 -4.74 -23.01 -0.78
N ASP A 308 -3.49 -22.88 -0.32
CA ASP A 308 -3.17 -22.74 1.11
C ASP A 308 -3.07 -21.27 1.58
N LEU A 309 -3.42 -20.31 0.72
CA LEU A 309 -3.36 -18.88 1.02
C LEU A 309 -4.68 -18.33 1.58
N SER A 310 -5.18 -18.92 2.67
CA SER A 310 -6.48 -18.56 3.26
C SER A 310 -6.59 -17.10 3.72
N ASP A 311 -5.48 -16.47 4.09
CA ASP A 311 -5.41 -15.07 4.53
C ASP A 311 -5.37 -14.06 3.38
N LEU A 312 -5.37 -14.54 2.12
CA LEU A 312 -5.21 -13.69 0.95
C LEU A 312 -6.44 -12.81 0.73
N ARG A 313 -6.20 -11.50 0.66
CA ARG A 313 -7.23 -10.45 0.50
C ARG A 313 -7.21 -9.84 -0.89
N THR A 314 -6.03 -9.77 -1.50
CA THR A 314 -5.85 -9.22 -2.84
C THR A 314 -5.05 -10.20 -3.68
N LEU A 315 -5.64 -10.64 -4.79
CA LEU A 315 -4.97 -11.43 -5.81
C LEU A 315 -5.14 -10.75 -7.16
N VAL A 316 -4.05 -10.24 -7.71
CA VAL A 316 -4.05 -9.53 -8.98
C VAL A 316 -3.28 -10.31 -10.04
N ASN A 317 -3.95 -10.54 -11.17
CA ASN A 317 -3.48 -11.34 -12.30
C ASN A 317 -3.30 -12.82 -11.93
N PHE A 318 -4.34 -13.44 -11.37
CA PHE A 318 -4.39 -14.90 -11.24
C PHE A 318 -4.21 -15.54 -12.63
N PRO A 319 -3.18 -16.39 -12.83
CA PRO A 319 -2.83 -16.90 -14.14
C PRO A 319 -3.49 -18.26 -14.38
N ALA A 320 -4.73 -18.25 -14.89
CA ALA A 320 -5.52 -19.48 -15.06
C ALA A 320 -4.91 -20.50 -16.04
N SER A 321 -3.95 -20.09 -16.87
CA SER A 321 -3.21 -20.98 -17.78
C SER A 321 -2.19 -21.90 -17.08
N VAL A 322 -1.77 -21.56 -15.85
CA VAL A 322 -0.75 -22.33 -15.10
C VAL A 322 -1.19 -22.65 -13.66
N ALA A 323 -2.40 -22.25 -13.28
CA ALA A 323 -2.95 -22.45 -11.94
C ALA A 323 -4.39 -22.93 -12.02
N ASP A 324 -4.76 -23.85 -11.14
CA ASP A 324 -6.12 -24.38 -11.13
C ASP A 324 -7.09 -23.34 -10.55
N VAL A 325 -8.11 -22.96 -11.32
CA VAL A 325 -9.13 -22.01 -10.88
C VAL A 325 -9.89 -22.50 -9.65
N GLU A 326 -9.92 -23.81 -9.38
CA GLU A 326 -10.50 -24.37 -8.16
C GLU A 326 -9.77 -23.94 -6.89
N ASP A 327 -8.50 -23.54 -6.97
CA ASP A 327 -7.77 -22.97 -5.83
C ASP A 327 -8.51 -21.74 -5.26
N LEU A 328 -9.24 -21.00 -6.09
CA LEU A 328 -10.02 -19.82 -5.67
C LEU A 328 -11.08 -20.16 -4.62
N ILE A 329 -11.60 -21.40 -4.60
CA ILE A 329 -12.62 -21.84 -3.65
C ILE A 329 -12.10 -21.76 -2.21
N LYS A 330 -10.80 -21.98 -2.02
CA LYS A 330 -10.15 -21.93 -0.70
C LYS A 330 -9.77 -20.51 -0.26
N LEU A 331 -9.76 -19.55 -1.17
CA LEU A 331 -9.37 -18.16 -0.92
C LEU A 331 -10.55 -17.33 -0.37
N THR A 332 -11.09 -17.77 0.77
CA THR A 332 -12.36 -17.28 1.33
C THR A 332 -12.32 -15.82 1.77
N ASN A 333 -11.14 -15.28 2.11
CA ASN A 333 -10.95 -13.90 2.58
C ASN A 333 -10.67 -12.88 1.46
N LEU A 334 -10.74 -13.29 0.18
CA LEU A 334 -10.48 -12.38 -0.95
C LEU A 334 -11.46 -11.21 -0.97
N ARG A 335 -10.89 -10.00 -0.96
CA ARG A 335 -11.60 -8.73 -1.15
C ARG A 335 -11.46 -8.20 -2.57
N LYS A 336 -10.37 -8.56 -3.26
CA LYS A 336 -10.08 -8.12 -4.62
C LYS A 336 -9.46 -9.25 -5.43
N LEU A 337 -10.09 -9.59 -6.54
CA LEU A 337 -9.63 -10.61 -7.48
C LEU A 337 -9.52 -10.02 -8.88
N LYS A 338 -8.37 -10.19 -9.53
CA LYS A 338 -8.23 -10.00 -10.96
C LYS A 338 -7.68 -11.27 -11.58
N ILE A 339 -8.45 -11.88 -12.47
CA ILE A 339 -8.09 -13.11 -13.15
C ILE A 339 -7.79 -12.84 -14.63
N VAL A 340 -6.80 -13.55 -15.16
CA VAL A 340 -6.46 -13.60 -16.58
C VAL A 340 -6.76 -15.00 -17.08
N ILE A 341 -7.63 -15.09 -18.09
CA ILE A 341 -8.06 -16.35 -18.70
C ILE A 341 -7.75 -16.27 -20.19
N SER A 342 -7.04 -17.28 -20.67
CA SER A 342 -6.58 -17.36 -22.06
C SER A 342 -7.16 -18.54 -22.83
N ASP A 343 -7.80 -19.48 -22.15
CA ASP A 343 -8.37 -20.71 -22.71
C ASP A 343 -9.82 -20.92 -22.24
N GLU A 344 -10.61 -21.64 -23.05
CA GLU A 344 -12.02 -21.90 -22.75
C GLU A 344 -12.22 -22.87 -21.58
N VAL A 345 -11.30 -23.81 -21.37
CA VAL A 345 -11.41 -24.83 -20.31
C VAL A 345 -11.41 -24.16 -18.94
N SER A 346 -10.44 -23.28 -18.69
CA SER A 346 -10.35 -22.47 -17.47
C SER A 346 -11.55 -21.57 -17.28
N LEU A 347 -12.07 -21.00 -18.37
CA LEU A 347 -13.29 -20.18 -18.31
C LEU A 347 -14.51 -21.01 -17.88
N GLN A 348 -14.71 -22.18 -18.47
CA GLN A 348 -15.84 -23.05 -18.12
C GLN A 348 -15.78 -23.54 -16.66
N ARG A 349 -14.58 -23.89 -16.18
CA ARG A 349 -14.38 -24.20 -14.77
C ARG A 349 -14.73 -23.03 -13.86
N LEU A 350 -14.29 -21.80 -14.21
CA LEU A 350 -14.66 -20.60 -13.46
C LEU A 350 -16.17 -20.38 -13.45
N LYS A 351 -16.86 -20.55 -14.59
CA LYS A 351 -18.33 -20.47 -14.67
C LYS A 351 -18.98 -21.49 -13.74
N GLY A 352 -18.48 -22.72 -13.71
CA GLY A 352 -18.95 -23.79 -12.81
C GLY A 352 -18.84 -23.40 -11.33
N ILE A 353 -17.74 -22.76 -10.92
CA ILE A 353 -17.54 -22.25 -9.56
C ILE A 353 -18.66 -21.26 -9.17
N PHE A 354 -18.99 -20.31 -10.05
CA PHE A 354 -20.02 -19.31 -9.77
C PHE A 354 -21.46 -19.82 -9.95
N ALA A 355 -21.66 -20.87 -10.76
CA ALA A 355 -22.94 -21.54 -10.86
C ALA A 355 -23.30 -22.33 -9.58
N SER A 356 -22.29 -22.89 -8.90
CA SER A 356 -22.47 -23.72 -7.71
C SER A 356 -23.18 -22.97 -6.56
N PRO A 357 -24.23 -23.55 -5.95
CA PRO A 357 -24.93 -22.94 -4.82
C PRO A 357 -24.16 -22.99 -3.50
N THR A 358 -23.18 -23.89 -3.37
CA THR A 358 -22.41 -24.08 -2.14
C THR A 358 -21.22 -23.13 -2.02
N ILE A 359 -20.78 -22.54 -3.13
CA ILE A 359 -19.60 -21.67 -3.16
C ILE A 359 -20.03 -20.21 -3.05
N ARG A 360 -19.44 -19.49 -2.10
CA ARG A 360 -19.74 -18.07 -1.87
C ARG A 360 -18.48 -17.28 -1.54
N PHE A 361 -18.32 -16.14 -2.21
CA PHE A 361 -17.21 -15.22 -1.98
C PHE A 361 -17.69 -14.05 -1.12
N SER A 362 -17.78 -14.29 0.19
CA SER A 362 -18.42 -13.36 1.13
C SER A 362 -17.71 -12.02 1.26
N TYR A 363 -16.40 -11.94 1.04
CA TYR A 363 -15.65 -10.68 1.22
C TYR A 363 -15.31 -9.98 -0.09
N LEU A 364 -15.62 -10.57 -1.25
CA LEU A 364 -15.17 -10.06 -2.55
C LEU A 364 -15.91 -8.79 -2.93
N ARG A 365 -15.16 -7.68 -3.06
CA ARG A 365 -15.67 -6.34 -3.37
C ARG A 365 -15.33 -5.87 -4.78
N ASP A 366 -14.18 -6.28 -5.31
CA ASP A 366 -13.74 -5.94 -6.66
C ASP A 366 -13.32 -7.19 -7.40
N PHE A 367 -14.00 -7.47 -8.52
CA PHE A 367 -13.67 -8.59 -9.39
C PHE A 367 -13.42 -8.09 -10.80
N SER A 368 -12.32 -8.53 -11.41
CA SER A 368 -11.98 -8.21 -12.79
C SER A 368 -11.59 -9.48 -13.53
N ILE A 369 -12.26 -9.76 -14.63
CA ILE A 369 -11.96 -10.87 -15.52
C ILE A 369 -11.35 -10.31 -16.81
N ASN A 370 -10.18 -10.81 -17.18
CA ASN A 370 -9.56 -10.53 -18.47
C ASN A 370 -9.66 -11.77 -19.36
N THR A 371 -10.45 -11.66 -20.41
CA THR A 371 -10.71 -12.69 -21.43
C THR A 371 -10.36 -12.17 -22.83
N ARG A 372 -9.39 -11.26 -22.96
CA ARG A 372 -9.04 -10.61 -24.25
C ARG A 372 -8.62 -11.60 -25.34
N TYR A 373 -8.18 -12.79 -24.97
CA TYR A 373 -7.79 -13.87 -25.89
C TYR A 373 -8.96 -14.77 -26.28
N LEU A 374 -10.17 -14.53 -25.75
CA LEU A 374 -11.37 -15.31 -26.00
C LEU A 374 -12.41 -14.49 -26.78
N PRO A 375 -13.39 -15.15 -27.42
CA PRO A 375 -14.45 -14.47 -28.16
C PRO A 375 -15.19 -13.42 -27.31
N PRO A 376 -15.72 -12.32 -27.90
CA PRO A 376 -16.48 -11.31 -27.17
C PRO A 376 -17.72 -11.85 -26.44
N SER A 377 -18.25 -13.00 -26.87
CA SER A 377 -19.37 -13.73 -26.27
C SER A 377 -18.98 -14.62 -25.08
N ALA A 378 -17.69 -14.69 -24.72
CA ALA A 378 -17.20 -15.64 -23.72
C ALA A 378 -17.86 -15.52 -22.33
N LEU A 379 -18.29 -14.31 -21.94
CA LEU A 379 -19.00 -14.07 -20.68
C LEU A 379 -20.40 -13.52 -21.00
N GLU A 380 -21.42 -14.32 -20.72
CA GLU A 380 -22.82 -14.03 -20.98
C GLU A 380 -23.49 -13.33 -19.79
N SER A 381 -24.68 -12.77 -20.00
CA SER A 381 -25.45 -12.11 -18.94
C SER A 381 -25.76 -13.03 -17.75
N GLN A 382 -26.00 -14.32 -18.01
CA GLN A 382 -26.24 -15.31 -16.95
C GLN A 382 -24.99 -15.53 -16.08
N ASP A 383 -23.79 -15.54 -16.68
CA ASP A 383 -22.53 -15.67 -15.93
C ASP A 383 -22.33 -14.49 -14.98
N VAL A 384 -22.65 -13.28 -15.44
CA VAL A 384 -22.59 -12.06 -14.63
C VAL A 384 -23.58 -12.14 -13.47
N SER A 385 -24.81 -12.59 -13.73
CA SER A 385 -25.83 -12.80 -12.70
C SER A 385 -25.37 -13.81 -11.65
N ASN A 386 -24.81 -14.94 -12.09
CA ASN A 386 -24.24 -15.96 -11.21
C ASN A 386 -23.13 -15.36 -10.33
N ILE A 387 -22.17 -14.65 -10.91
CA ILE A 387 -21.08 -13.98 -10.17
C ILE A 387 -21.64 -13.04 -9.10
N VAL A 388 -22.59 -12.16 -9.46
CA VAL A 388 -23.18 -11.19 -8.52
C VAL A 388 -23.91 -11.90 -7.38
N SER A 389 -24.65 -12.97 -7.69
CA SER A 389 -25.38 -13.76 -6.68
C SER A 389 -24.46 -14.44 -5.66
N ARG A 390 -23.25 -14.85 -6.07
CA ARG A 390 -22.26 -15.49 -5.18
C ARG A 390 -21.36 -14.51 -4.43
N CYS A 391 -21.39 -13.24 -4.80
CA CYS A 391 -20.55 -12.18 -4.23
C CYS A 391 -21.43 -11.08 -3.61
N PRO A 392 -22.01 -11.29 -2.41
CA PRO A 392 -23.01 -10.39 -1.83
C PRO A 392 -22.49 -8.97 -1.54
N HIS A 393 -21.18 -8.79 -1.42
CA HIS A 393 -20.54 -7.49 -1.18
C HIS A 393 -19.79 -6.95 -2.41
N LEU A 394 -20.04 -7.51 -3.60
CA LEU A 394 -19.42 -7.05 -4.83
C LEU A 394 -19.86 -5.62 -5.14
N LEU A 395 -18.89 -4.72 -5.22
CA LEU A 395 -19.12 -3.32 -5.58
C LEU A 395 -18.93 -3.10 -7.08
N ARG A 396 -18.02 -3.88 -7.69
CA ARG A 396 -17.62 -3.70 -9.08
C ARG A 396 -17.18 -5.01 -9.72
N LEU A 397 -17.73 -5.28 -10.90
CA LEU A 397 -17.24 -6.30 -11.83
C LEU A 397 -16.72 -5.64 -13.10
N LYS A 398 -15.53 -6.05 -13.55
CA LYS A 398 -14.96 -5.61 -14.83
C LYS A 398 -14.69 -6.77 -15.77
N ARG A 399 -14.94 -6.54 -17.05
CA ARG A 399 -14.50 -7.41 -18.15
C ARG A 399 -13.54 -6.62 -19.04
N ASN A 400 -12.33 -7.14 -19.22
CA ASN A 400 -11.30 -6.54 -20.09
C ASN A 400 -10.94 -5.08 -19.77
N GLY A 401 -11.26 -4.61 -18.55
CA GLY A 401 -11.07 -3.23 -18.08
C GLY A 401 -12.36 -2.41 -18.02
N THR A 402 -13.41 -2.81 -18.74
CA THR A 402 -14.71 -2.15 -18.78
C THR A 402 -15.58 -2.62 -17.61
N VAL A 403 -16.25 -1.69 -16.93
CA VAL A 403 -17.18 -2.03 -15.84
C VAL A 403 -18.47 -2.58 -16.44
N ILE A 404 -18.84 -3.80 -16.06
CA ILE A 404 -20.05 -4.49 -16.54
C ILE A 404 -21.10 -4.67 -15.43
N TYR A 405 -20.69 -4.52 -14.17
CA TYR A 405 -21.59 -4.41 -13.03
C TYR A 405 -21.02 -3.42 -12.03
N ARG A 406 -21.89 -2.59 -11.48
CA ARG A 406 -21.58 -1.63 -10.41
C ARG A 406 -22.76 -1.60 -9.46
N ARG A 407 -22.48 -1.73 -8.17
CA ARG A 407 -23.47 -1.48 -7.13
C ARG A 407 -23.56 0.02 -6.88
N HIS A 408 -24.73 0.60 -7.10
CA HIS A 408 -25.05 1.96 -6.66
C HIS A 408 -25.54 1.86 -5.20
N TRP A 409 -25.14 2.82 -4.37
CA TRP A 409 -25.76 2.98 -3.05
C TRP A 409 -27.09 3.71 -3.25
N GLU A 410 -28.15 3.19 -2.64
CA GLU A 410 -29.42 3.93 -2.46
C GLU A 410 -29.26 5.01 -1.40
#